data_AF-A0AAU1A7T6-F1
#
_entry.id   AF-A0AAU1A7T6-F1
#
_cell.length_a   1.000
_cell.length_b   1.000
_cell.length_c   1.000
_cell.angle_alpha   90.00
_cell.angle_beta   90.00
_cell.angle_gamma   90.00
#
_symmetry.space_group_name_H-M   'P 1'
#
loop_
_entity.id
_entity.type
_entity.pdbx_description
1 polymer ?
#
loop_
_entity_poly.entity_id
_entity_poly.type
_entity_poly.pdbx_seq_one_letter_code
_entity_poly.pdbx_strand_id
1 'polypeptide(L)' 'MSDDPMSDEEPQRTRKLGVEMRQVSLDDGSVMTIVCDAGLSEADVRSRATRIAEDNRRQ' A
#
# COMPACT_ATOMS: atom_id res chain seq x y z
N MET A 1 45.07 -5.56 5.38
CA MET A 1 43.88 -6.39 5.64
C MET A 1 42.80 -5.40 5.99
N SER A 2 41.84 -5.21 5.09
CA SER A 2 40.74 -4.26 5.28
C SER A 2 39.55 -5.07 5.76
N ASP A 3 39.15 -4.84 7.01
CA ASP A 3 37.92 -5.41 7.57
C ASP A 3 36.74 -4.61 7.00
N ASP A 4 36.10 -5.14 5.97
CA ASP A 4 34.80 -4.67 5.51
C ASP A 4 33.73 -5.07 6.55
N PRO A 5 32.97 -4.13 7.14
CA PRO A 5 31.86 -4.48 8.00
C PRO A 5 30.74 -5.06 7.14
N MET A 6 30.46 -6.36 7.29
CA MET A 6 29.21 -6.95 6.83
C MET A 6 28.07 -6.21 7.52
N SER A 7 27.41 -5.31 6.79
CA SER A 7 26.08 -4.82 7.18
C SER A 7 25.14 -6.01 7.01
N ASP A 8 24.98 -6.78 8.09
CA ASP A 8 23.78 -7.58 8.32
C ASP A 8 22.61 -6.59 8.44
N GLU A 9 22.12 -6.09 7.30
CA GLU A 9 20.75 -5.64 7.18
C GLU A 9 19.87 -6.89 7.34
N GLU A 10 19.64 -7.29 8.58
CA GLU A 10 18.54 -8.16 8.91
C GLU A 10 17.30 -7.53 8.25
N PRO A 11 16.57 -8.23 7.35
CA PRO A 11 15.35 -7.69 6.80
C PRO A 11 14.46 -7.43 7.99
N GLN A 12 14.23 -6.15 8.28
CA GLN A 12 13.43 -5.71 9.41
C GLN A 12 12.18 -6.56 9.39
N ARG A 13 12.06 -7.46 10.37
CA ARG A 13 10.92 -8.35 10.47
C ARG A 13 9.74 -7.45 10.81
N THR A 14 9.13 -6.89 9.77
CA THR A 14 7.88 -6.17 9.80
C THR A 14 6.88 -7.15 10.35
N ARG A 15 6.66 -7.09 11.67
CA ARG A 15 5.47 -7.68 12.29
C ARG A 15 4.32 -7.22 11.40
N LYS A 16 3.63 -8.14 10.75
CA LYS A 16 2.56 -7.83 9.79
C LYS A 16 1.66 -6.81 10.46
N LEU A 17 1.69 -5.55 10.02
CA LEU A 17 0.97 -4.44 10.68
C LEU A 17 -0.56 -4.59 10.53
N GLY A 18 -1.04 -5.75 10.10
CA GLY A 18 -2.42 -5.98 9.69
C GLY A 18 -2.80 -5.19 8.45
N VAL A 19 -1.86 -4.46 7.81
CA VAL A 19 -2.11 -3.58 6.68
C VAL A 19 -1.16 -3.89 5.52
N GLU A 20 -1.61 -3.60 4.30
CA GLU A 20 -0.88 -3.73 3.06
C GLU A 20 -1.08 -2.49 2.17
N MET A 21 -0.13 -2.26 1.27
CA MET A 21 -0.23 -1.20 0.26
C MET A 21 -0.74 -1.80 -1.04
N ARG A 22 -1.81 -1.23 -1.61
CA ARG A 22 -2.40 -1.68 -2.88
C ARG A 22 -2.54 -0.53 -3.86
N GLN A 23 -2.26 -0.83 -5.12
CA GLN A 23 -2.57 0.05 -6.25
C GLN A 23 -3.91 -0.35 -6.86
N VAL A 24 -4.73 0.64 -7.17
CA VAL A 24 -6.07 0.48 -7.73
C VAL A 24 -6.21 1.39 -8.95
N SER A 25 -6.56 0.81 -10.09
CA SER A 25 -6.98 1.57 -11.27
C SER A 25 -8.45 1.96 -11.15
N LEU A 26 -8.72 3.26 -11.24
CA LEU A 26 -10.05 3.85 -11.18
C LEU A 26 -10.67 4.00 -12.58
N ASP A 27 -11.98 4.22 -12.62
CA ASP A 27 -12.74 4.28 -13.88
C ASP A 27 -12.42 5.51 -14.73
N ASP A 28 -11.82 6.55 -14.13
CA ASP A 28 -11.30 7.72 -14.84
C ASP A 28 -9.90 7.51 -15.45
N GLY A 29 -9.36 6.30 -15.34
CA GLY A 29 -8.03 5.93 -15.83
C GLY A 29 -6.89 6.33 -14.89
N SER A 30 -7.16 6.96 -13.75
CA SER A 30 -6.14 7.26 -12.75
C SER A 30 -5.77 6.01 -11.94
N VAL A 31 -4.56 6.02 -11.37
CA VAL A 31 -4.09 4.97 -10.46
C VAL A 31 -3.93 5.57 -9.07
N MET A 32 -4.60 4.97 -8.10
CA MET A 32 -4.55 5.36 -6.70
C MET A 32 -3.77 4.31 -5.90
N THR A 33 -2.82 4.77 -5.07
CA THR A 33 -2.16 3.90 -4.08
C THR A 33 -2.84 4.12 -2.73
N ILE A 34 -3.33 3.05 -2.11
CA ILE A 34 -3.95 3.08 -0.79
C ILE A 34 -3.26 2.13 0.17
N VAL A 35 -3.20 2.50 1.45
CA VAL A 35 -2.82 1.60 2.55
C VAL A 35 -4.12 1.13 3.21
N CYS A 36 -4.33 -0.17 3.26
CA CYS A 36 -5.56 -0.77 3.79
C CYS A 36 -5.27 -2.01 4.63
N ASP A 37 -6.26 -2.50 5.37
CA ASP A 37 -6.13 -3.77 6.09
C ASP A 37 -5.79 -4.90 5.11
N ALA A 38 -4.89 -5.79 5.53
CA ALA A 38 -4.47 -6.94 4.75
C ALA A 38 -5.59 -7.97 4.67
N GLY A 39 -5.77 -8.56 3.48
CA GLY A 39 -6.78 -9.59 3.25
C GLY A 39 -8.17 -9.06 2.88
N LEU A 40 -8.30 -7.75 2.63
CA LEU A 40 -9.51 -7.21 2.00
C LEU A 40 -9.66 -7.74 0.58
N SER A 41 -10.92 -7.97 0.18
CA SER A 41 -11.21 -8.35 -1.19
C SER A 41 -10.86 -7.21 -2.16
N GLU A 42 -10.56 -7.56 -3.41
CA GLU A 42 -10.30 -6.54 -4.45
C GLU A 42 -11.51 -5.61 -4.66
N ALA A 43 -12.74 -6.14 -4.53
CA ALA A 43 -13.96 -5.35 -4.62
C ALA A 43 -14.06 -4.30 -3.50
N ASP A 44 -13.73 -4.68 -2.26
CA ASP A 44 -13.74 -3.75 -1.11
C ASP A 44 -12.67 -2.67 -1.26
N VAL A 45 -11.46 -3.07 -1.68
CA VAL A 45 -10.34 -2.17 -1.95
C VAL A 45 -10.70 -1.17 -3.04
N ARG A 46 -11.32 -1.63 -4.14
CA ARG A 46 -11.79 -0.78 -5.23
C ARG A 46 -12.89 0.17 -4.78
N SER A 47 -13.90 -0.33 -4.07
CA SER A 47 -14.99 0.49 -3.55
C SER A 47 -14.48 1.61 -2.63
N ARG A 48 -13.53 1.29 -1.75
CA ARG A 48 -12.86 2.29 -0.89
C ARG A 48 -12.08 3.31 -1.71
N ALA A 49 -11.28 2.87 -2.69
CA ALA A 49 -10.50 3.78 -3.54
C ALA A 49 -11.39 4.75 -4.33
N THR A 50 -12.48 4.26 -4.94
CA THR A 50 -13.45 5.11 -5.67
C THR A 50 -14.07 6.16 -4.77
N ARG A 51 -14.47 5.80 -3.55
CA ARG A 51 -15.05 6.73 -2.58
C ARG A 51 -14.07 7.84 -2.19
N ILE A 52 -12.83 7.48 -1.89
CA ILE A 52 -11.79 8.46 -1.55
C ILE A 52 -11.52 9.40 -2.73
N ALA A 53 -11.47 8.88 -3.96
CA ALA A 53 -11.28 9.70 -5.15
C ALA A 53 -12.47 10.65 -5.40
N GLU A 54 -13.71 10.22 -5.15
CA GLU A 54 -14.89 11.09 -5.20
C GLU A 54 -14.86 12.19 -4.14
N ASP A 55 -14.49 11.84 -2.90
CA ASP A 55 -14.39 12.80 -1.80
C ASP A 55 -13.29 13.84 -2.06
N ASN A 56 -12.13 13.41 -2.58
CA ASN A 56 -11.03 14.31 -2.95
C ASN A 56 -11.40 15.28 -4.08
N ARG A 57 -12.27 14.88 -5.02
CA ARG A 57 -12.74 15.77 -6.11
C ARG A 57 -13.72 16.85 -5.63
N ARG A 58 -14.31 16.68 -4.45
CA ARG A 58 -15.29 17.62 -3.87
C ARG A 58 -14.66 18.66 -2.94
N GLN A 59 -13.40 18.47 -2.56
CA GLN A 59 -12.62 19.41 -1.75
C GLN A 59 -11.95 20.46 -2.64
#